data_AF-A0A815XY23-F1
#
_entry.id   AF-A0A815XY23-F1
#
_cell.length_a   1.000
_cell.length_b   1.000
_cell.length_c   1.000
_cell.angle_alpha   90.00
_cell.angle_beta   90.00
_cell.angle_gamma   90.00
#
_symmetry.space_group_name_H-M   'P 1'
#
loop_
_entity.id
_entity.type
_entity.pdbx_description
1 polymer ?
#
loop_
_entity_poly.entity_id
_entity_poly.type
_entity_poly.pdbx_seq_one_letter_code
_entity_poly.pdbx_strand_id
1 'polypeptide(L)'
;SALYEAQERNGYISIPDSNDAGVRNAELGHAVLVVGYNDETQHFLIRNSWGPHWAIDGYCFIPYEYLLKPDLFLVAQGFWAVVNISPRH
;
A
#
# COMPACT_ATOMS: atom_id res chain seq x y z
N SER A 1 -5.02 7.90 6.15
CA SER A 1 -4.44 6.80 5.37
C SER A 1 -2.94 6.76 5.62
N ALA A 2 -2.36 5.57 5.86
CA ALA A 2 -0.92 5.39 6.10
C ALA A 2 -0.04 5.90 4.94
N LEU A 3 -0.63 6.10 3.75
CA LEU A 3 0.04 6.67 2.59
C LEU A 3 0.58 8.09 2.86
N TYR A 4 -0.07 8.92 3.68
CA TYR A 4 0.45 10.28 3.93
C TYR A 4 1.89 10.30 4.47
N GLU A 5 2.28 9.28 5.23
CA GLU A 5 3.59 9.21 5.90
C GLU A 5 4.73 8.83 4.93
N ALA A 6 4.41 8.26 3.76
CA ALA A 6 5.43 7.78 2.82
C ALA A 6 6.39 8.90 2.37
N GLN A 7 5.92 10.14 2.28
CA GLN A 7 6.76 11.27 1.88
C GLN A 7 7.82 11.63 2.92
N GLU A 8 7.51 11.44 4.20
CA GLU A 8 8.42 11.73 5.31
C GLU A 8 9.40 10.56 5.57
N ARG A 9 9.08 9.38 5.04
CA ARG A 9 9.83 8.14 5.26
C ARG A 9 10.49 7.59 4.01
N ASN A 10 10.89 8.48 3.10
CA ASN A 10 11.64 8.12 1.90
C ASN A 10 10.94 7.00 1.09
N GLY A 11 9.61 7.08 0.99
CA GLY A 11 8.75 6.12 0.30
C GLY A 11 8.35 4.87 1.08
N TYR A 12 8.88 4.61 2.28
CA TYR A 12 8.55 3.40 3.04
C TYR A 12 7.44 3.64 4.06
N ILE A 13 6.37 2.85 3.96
CA ILE A 13 5.29 2.86 4.96
C ILE A 13 5.66 1.92 6.10
N SER A 14 5.48 2.38 7.33
CA SER A 14 5.68 1.57 8.53
C SER A 14 4.40 0.84 8.90
N ILE A 15 4.53 -0.32 9.53
CA ILE A 15 3.37 -0.98 10.13
C ILE A 15 2.86 -0.09 11.26
N PRO A 16 1.56 0.22 11.31
CA PRO A 16 1.02 1.02 12.40
C PRO A 16 1.05 0.21 13.69
N ASP A 17 1.35 0.85 14.81
CA ASP A 17 1.19 0.23 16.11
C ASP A 17 -0.31 0.08 16.46
N SER A 18 -0.65 -0.92 17.28
CA SER A 18 -2.04 -1.16 17.70
C SER A 18 -2.67 0.00 18.51
N ASN A 19 -1.84 0.91 19.03
CA ASN A 19 -2.25 2.15 19.70
C ASN A 19 -2.27 3.37 18.78
N ASP A 20 -1.93 3.21 17.50
CA ASP A 20 -1.90 4.30 16.54
C ASP A 20 -3.32 4.82 16.27
N ALA A 21 -3.59 6.03 16.76
CA ALA A 21 -4.88 6.71 16.59
C ALA A 21 -5.20 6.95 15.10
N GLY A 22 -4.20 7.01 14.22
CA GLY A 22 -4.37 7.12 12.77
C GLY A 22 -4.99 5.89 12.12
N VAL A 23 -4.82 4.71 12.72
CA VAL A 23 -5.50 3.47 12.30
C VAL A 23 -6.95 3.46 12.76
N ARG A 24 -7.19 3.89 14.01
CA ARG A 24 -8.52 3.87 14.63
C ARG A 24 -9.45 4.93 14.03
N ASN A 25 -8.90 6.02 13.51
CA ASN A 25 -9.61 7.10 12.82
C ASN A 25 -9.38 7.06 11.30
N ALA A 26 -9.09 5.89 10.71
CA ALA A 26 -9.03 5.72 9.27
C ALA A 26 -10.44 5.81 8.64
N GLU A 27 -11.07 6.98 8.77
CA GLU A 27 -12.43 7.27 8.28
C GLU A 27 -12.51 7.39 6.76
N LEU A 28 -11.35 7.37 6.06
CA LEU A 28 -11.27 7.48 4.61
C LEU A 28 -10.40 6.36 4.05
N GLY A 29 -11.05 5.35 3.46
CA GLY A 29 -10.40 4.32 2.66
C GLY A 29 -9.75 4.94 1.41
N HIS A 30 -8.61 4.39 0.98
CA HIS A 30 -7.91 4.82 -0.23
C HIS A 30 -7.51 3.59 -1.06
N ALA A 31 -7.84 3.61 -2.35
CA ALA A 31 -7.51 2.54 -3.28
C ALA A 31 -6.26 2.91 -4.09
N VAL A 32 -5.32 1.98 -4.16
CA VAL A 32 -4.02 2.14 -4.83
C VAL A 32 -3.69 0.92 -5.67
N LEU A 33 -2.71 1.05 -6.57
CA LEU A 33 -2.32 -0.03 -7.47
C LEU A 33 -0.99 -0.67 -7.03
N VAL A 34 -1.01 -1.98 -6.79
CA VAL A 34 0.20 -2.79 -6.69
C VAL A 34 0.79 -2.96 -8.09
N VAL A 35 2.05 -2.57 -8.27
CA VAL A 35 2.75 -2.64 -9.57
C VAL A 35 4.02 -3.48 -9.53
N GLY A 36 4.41 -3.96 -8.35
CA GLY A 36 5.58 -4.81 -8.17
C GLY A 36 5.73 -5.26 -6.73
N TYR A 37 6.76 -6.05 -6.46
CA TYR A 37 7.08 -6.56 -5.14
C TYR A 37 8.59 -6.84 -5.03
N ASN A 38 9.11 -6.86 -3.81
CA ASN A 38 10.50 -7.21 -3.51
C ASN A 38 10.55 -8.12 -2.29
N ASP A 39 10.92 -9.39 -2.50
CA ASP A 39 10.98 -10.41 -1.47
C ASP A 39 12.18 -10.28 -0.53
N GLU A 40 13.29 -9.67 -0.95
CA GLU A 40 14.43 -9.40 -0.04
C GLU A 40 14.02 -8.41 1.04
N THR A 41 13.22 -7.41 0.66
CA THR A 41 12.73 -6.38 1.59
C THR A 41 11.36 -6.70 2.17
N GLN A 42 10.61 -7.67 1.63
CA GLN A 42 9.22 -7.99 2.00
C GLN A 42 8.23 -6.81 1.82
N HIS A 43 8.31 -6.11 0.68
CA HIS A 43 7.45 -4.96 0.36
C HIS A 43 6.77 -5.08 -1.00
N PHE A 44 5.53 -4.59 -1.09
CA PHE A 44 4.88 -4.26 -2.35
C PHE A 44 5.30 -2.89 -2.82
N LEU A 45 5.54 -2.74 -4.12
CA LEU A 45 5.67 -1.44 -4.78
C LEU A 45 4.27 -0.97 -5.19
N ILE A 46 3.90 0.19 -4.69
CA ILE A 46 2.59 0.80 -4.91
C ILE A 46 2.74 2.07 -5.74
N ARG A 47 1.93 2.18 -6.78
CA ARG A 47 1.73 3.43 -7.52
C ARG A 47 0.55 4.18 -6.94
N ASN A 48 0.78 5.42 -6.52
CA ASN A 48 -0.27 6.31 -6.00
C ASN A 48 -0.77 7.28 -7.07
N SER A 49 -1.85 8.02 -6.75
CA SER A 49 -2.52 8.97 -7.64
C SER A 49 -2.36 10.45 -7.22
N TRP A 50 -1.37 10.76 -6.36
CA TRP A 50 -1.15 12.11 -5.83
C TRP A 50 -0.05 12.91 -6.57
N GLY A 51 0.26 12.49 -7.79
CA GLY A 51 1.27 13.13 -8.64
C GLY A 51 2.70 12.66 -8.35
N PRO A 52 3.66 13.02 -9.23
CA PRO A 52 5.03 12.53 -9.16
C PRO A 52 5.85 13.16 -8.04
N HIS A 53 5.43 14.30 -7.48
CA HIS A 53 6.18 14.98 -6.41
C HIS A 53 5.93 14.40 -5.02
N TRP A 54 5.07 13.38 -4.92
CA TRP A 54 4.78 12.71 -3.66
C TRP A 54 5.67 11.46 -3.51
N ALA A 55 6.26 11.31 -2.32
CA ALA A 55 7.15 10.18 -1.98
C ALA A 55 8.26 9.97 -3.02
N ILE A 56 8.41 8.75 -3.57
CA ILE A 56 9.42 8.44 -4.59
C ILE A 56 8.74 8.48 -5.95
N ASP A 57 8.78 9.61 -6.64
CA ASP A 57 8.23 9.77 -8.00
C ASP A 57 6.75 9.34 -8.15
N GLY A 58 5.95 9.47 -7.08
CA GLY A 58 4.55 9.01 -7.02
C GLY A 58 4.36 7.58 -6.51
N TYR A 59 5.42 6.94 -6.01
CA TYR A 59 5.44 5.56 -5.53
C TYR A 59 5.81 5.46 -4.06
N CYS A 60 5.38 4.36 -3.45
CA CYS A 60 5.77 3.97 -2.10
C CYS A 60 5.90 2.45 -1.96
N PHE A 61 6.51 2.02 -0.88
CA PHE A 61 6.69 0.63 -0.48
C PHE A 61 5.80 0.32 0.73
N ILE A 62 4.96 -0.70 0.60
CA ILE A 62 4.09 -1.17 1.69
C ILE A 62 4.55 -2.56 2.13
N PRO A 63 4.81 -2.79 3.43
CA PRO A 63 5.18 -4.11 3.93
C PRO A 63 4.10 -5.15 3.63
N TYR A 64 4.50 -6.38 3.31
CA TYR A 64 3.56 -7.48 3.08
C TYR A 64 2.61 -7.73 4.25
N GLU A 65 3.05 -7.41 5.47
CA GLU A 65 2.28 -7.58 6.70
C GLU A 65 0.94 -6.83 6.70
N TYR A 66 0.80 -5.74 5.95
CA TYR A 66 -0.49 -5.05 5.74
C TYR A 66 -1.57 -5.98 5.17
N LEU A 67 -1.18 -7.04 4.44
CA LEU A 67 -2.09 -8.03 3.86
C LEU A 67 -2.19 -9.31 4.69
N LEU A 68 -1.13 -9.65 5.43
CA LEU A 68 -0.95 -10.99 6.00
C LEU A 68 -1.34 -11.08 7.48
N LYS A 69 -1.41 -9.96 8.22
CA LYS A 69 -1.78 -9.96 9.64
C LYS A 69 -3.29 -9.75 9.82
N PRO A 70 -4.02 -10.67 10.51
CA PRO A 70 -5.46 -10.54 10.74
C PRO A 70 -5.86 -9.24 11.44
N ASP A 71 -5.04 -8.74 12.36
CA ASP A 71 -5.30 -7.49 13.09
C ASP A 71 -5.16 -6.25 12.21
N LEU A 72 -4.44 -6.37 11.08
CA LEU A 72 -4.30 -5.33 10.05
C LEU A 72 -5.29 -5.48 8.89
N PHE A 73 -6.15 -6.50 8.92
CA PHE A 73 -7.15 -6.74 7.88
C PHE A 73 -8.14 -5.57 7.73
N LEU A 74 -8.32 -4.76 8.77
CA LEU A 74 -9.11 -3.51 8.71
C LEU A 74 -8.42 -2.41 7.87
N VAL A 75 -7.11 -2.53 7.60
CA VAL A 75 -6.31 -1.51 6.94
C VAL A 75 -6.24 -1.74 5.42
N ALA A 76 -6.33 -2.98 4.96
CA ALA A 76 -6.38 -3.33 3.55
C ALA A 76 -7.70 -4.08 3.25
N GLN A 77 -8.65 -3.35 2.66
CA GLN A 77 -10.00 -3.87 2.40
C GLN A 77 -10.27 -3.95 0.89
N GLY A 78 -10.43 -5.17 0.37
CA GLY A 78 -10.80 -5.44 -1.02
C GLY A 78 -9.61 -5.59 -1.99
N PHE A 79 -9.54 -6.74 -2.67
CA PHE A 79 -8.49 -7.05 -3.65
C PHE A 79 -9.10 -7.40 -4.99
N TRP A 80 -8.55 -6.80 -6.03
CA TRP A 80 -8.96 -7.03 -7.42
C TRP A 80 -7.72 -7.22 -8.28
N ALA A 81 -7.82 -8.12 -9.25
CA ALA A 81 -6.77 -8.34 -10.23
C ALA A 81 -7.28 -7.94 -11.62
N VAL A 82 -6.48 -7.14 -12.33
CA VAL A 82 -6.69 -6.90 -13.76
C VAL A 82 -5.93 -7.96 -14.53
N VAL A 83 -6.65 -8.76 -15.31
CA VAL A 83 -6.07 -9.81 -16.15
C VAL A 83 -6.42 -9.56 -17.61
N ASN A 84 -5.42 -9.62 -18.48
CA ASN A 84 -5.64 -9.63 -19.92
C ASN A 84 -5.89 -11.07 -20.36
N ILE A 85 -7.02 -11.31 -21.04
CA ILE A 85 -7.36 -12.61 -21.62
C ILE A 85 -7.13 -12.50 -23.13
N SER A 86 -6.01 -13.03 -23.61
CA SER A 86 -5.73 -13.15 -25.05
C SER A 86 -6.19 -14.51 -25.57
N PRO A 87 -6.81 -14.60 -26.76
CA PRO A 87 -7.18 -15.89 -27.36
C PRO A 87 -5.93 -16.74 -27.58
N ARG A 88 -6.01 -18.04 -27.28
CA ARG A 88 -5.00 -19.00 -27.73
C ARG A 88 -5.21 -19.24 -29.22
N HIS A 89 -4.16 -19.09 -30.02
CA HIS A 89 -4.12 -19.55 -31.42
C HIS A 89 -4.10 -21.08 -31.47
#